data_AF-A0A938ZTA9-F1
#
_entry.id   AF-A0A938ZTA9-F1
#
_cell.length_a   1.000
_cell.length_b   1.000
_cell.length_c   1.000
_cell.angle_alpha   90.00
_cell.angle_beta   90.00
_cell.angle_gamma   90.00
#
_symmetry.space_group_name_H-M   'P 1'
#
loop_
_entity.id
_entity.type
_entity.pdbx_description
1 polymer ?
#
loop_
_entity_poly.entity_id
_entity_poly.type
_entity_poly.pdbx_seq_one_letter_code
_entity_poly.pdbx_strand_id
1 'polypeptide(L)'
;MSLCINPVCPKPNHPNNHQNRFCQSCGSHLELLGRYRVTCLLSDKTGFSKVYEAYEQDTPKILKILKEDLSGDAKAVELFQQEVTVLGQLKHPGIPKEDSYFQYQTRNGLVLHCIAMEKIDGYNLEKWLQQQNSPISQEQAIDWLRQFIEILDVVHSKQYLHRDIKPSNIMIKSPLEKGWGNLVLIDFGTASEITKTYQDQLNDSDKMTALMSSGYSAPEQMNGQAVPQSDFFALGRTFIFLLTGNHPLDMYDVQHNLLYWQNHAIHISPLLLNLIDWLTALDIEKRPANTQEILHSLKEIETQLTETNSVNINPIEVSQLEPLPQPIKPINNDLLSPHKQPEKVPLLAFFAALLVVLGLLSIVALTTRKSEPSGMSSYRQYPEKKGSINYFTYREGKDSQGRIAEFNIAVLSLEYKWLLGSNFQIKYNDEIISIDLLKLNLEQEGIDKIMEAPSEIISVGTASCKGNTTVQEGVALERSKQIQLLVKNLFINTPSVKGYRLLNLGQFQRSNCQVNQDLTTYQRSVIIIGVKKESAGVIIDEALRNRLEKKPFADFKLEDYSLGSAQKFKTIPSNL
;
A
#
# COMPACT_ATOMS: atom_id res chain seq x y z
N MET A 1 8.93 -17.61 25.25
CA MET A 1 7.80 -17.01 26.03
C MET A 1 6.50 -17.60 25.52
N SER A 2 5.46 -17.69 26.35
CA SER A 2 4.14 -18.24 25.94
C SER A 2 3.06 -17.16 25.93
N LEU A 3 2.29 -17.11 24.85
CA LEU A 3 1.25 -16.13 24.60
C LEU A 3 -0.12 -16.77 24.80
N CYS A 4 -1.01 -16.08 25.52
CA CYS A 4 -2.40 -16.49 25.64
C CYS A 4 -3.21 -16.03 24.43
N ILE A 5 -3.94 -16.95 23.79
CA ILE A 5 -4.80 -16.67 22.63
C ILE A 5 -6.22 -16.24 23.00
N ASN A 6 -6.54 -16.10 24.30
CA ASN A 6 -7.87 -15.65 24.70
C ASN A 6 -8.02 -14.15 24.36
N PRO A 7 -8.96 -13.77 23.47
CA PRO A 7 -9.07 -12.39 22.97
C PRO A 7 -9.44 -11.38 24.07
N VAL A 8 -10.08 -11.82 25.16
CA VAL A 8 -10.44 -10.94 26.29
C VAL A 8 -9.42 -10.99 27.44
N CYS A 9 -8.25 -11.60 27.22
CA CYS A 9 -7.21 -11.64 28.24
C CYS A 9 -6.62 -10.24 28.48
N PRO A 10 -6.60 -9.73 29.73
CA PRO A 10 -6.10 -8.39 30.00
C PRO A 10 -4.59 -8.26 29.83
N LYS A 11 -3.84 -9.37 29.92
CA LYS A 11 -2.39 -9.40 29.73
C LYS A 11 -1.95 -10.74 29.12
N PRO A 12 -2.07 -10.90 27.79
CA PRO A 12 -1.84 -12.19 27.12
C PRO A 12 -0.38 -12.63 27.11
N ASN A 13 0.56 -11.69 27.23
CA ASN A 13 2.02 -11.91 27.25
C ASN A 13 2.61 -11.89 28.68
N HIS A 14 1.84 -12.30 29.69
CA HIS A 14 2.30 -12.30 31.08
C HIS A 14 3.65 -13.06 31.23
N PRO A 15 4.67 -12.49 31.92
CA PRO A 15 6.03 -13.06 31.95
C PRO A 15 6.08 -14.50 32.47
N ASN A 16 5.25 -14.82 33.46
CA ASN A 16 5.18 -16.16 34.06
C ASN A 16 4.43 -17.19 33.19
N ASN A 17 3.84 -16.81 32.05
CA ASN A 17 3.12 -17.77 31.19
C ASN A 17 4.03 -18.91 30.73
N HIS A 18 5.32 -18.65 30.49
CA HIS A 18 6.23 -19.63 29.91
C HIS A 18 6.35 -20.93 30.74
N GLN A 19 6.35 -20.81 32.07
CA GLN A 19 6.50 -21.95 33.01
C GLN A 19 5.17 -22.55 33.46
N ASN A 20 4.03 -22.00 33.02
CA ASN A 20 2.72 -22.37 33.52
C ASN A 20 1.84 -23.03 32.45
N ARG A 21 0.96 -23.93 32.86
CA ARG A 21 -0.06 -24.55 31.99
C ARG A 21 -1.25 -23.63 31.71
N PHE A 22 -1.49 -22.67 32.61
CA PHE A 22 -2.60 -21.72 32.53
C PHE A 22 -2.08 -20.29 32.49
N CYS A 23 -2.78 -19.44 31.75
CA CYS A 23 -2.49 -18.02 31.65
C CYS A 23 -2.65 -17.38 33.02
N GLN A 24 -1.63 -16.67 33.47
CA GLN A 24 -1.63 -16.05 34.80
C GLN A 24 -2.59 -14.85 34.91
N SER A 25 -3.07 -14.34 33.77
CA SER A 25 -3.94 -13.17 33.71
C SER A 25 -5.43 -13.53 33.59
N CYS A 26 -5.78 -14.64 32.93
CA CYS A 26 -7.18 -15.02 32.67
C CYS A 26 -7.51 -16.50 32.93
N GLY A 27 -6.53 -17.34 33.27
CA GLY A 27 -6.74 -18.76 33.57
C GLY A 27 -7.00 -19.67 32.36
N SER A 28 -7.00 -19.16 31.12
CA SER A 28 -7.09 -20.01 29.92
C SER A 28 -5.87 -20.92 29.77
N HIS A 29 -6.05 -22.12 29.21
CA HIS A 29 -4.94 -23.03 28.91
C HIS A 29 -3.95 -22.39 27.92
N LEU A 30 -2.65 -22.50 28.21
CA LEU A 30 -1.57 -22.02 27.34
C LEU A 30 -1.03 -23.10 26.38
N GLU A 31 -1.47 -24.35 26.58
CA GLU A 31 -1.13 -25.50 25.75
C GLU A 31 -2.43 -26.03 25.13
N LEU A 32 -2.58 -25.81 23.84
CA LEU A 32 -3.80 -26.12 23.09
C LEU A 32 -3.78 -27.60 22.72
N LEU A 33 -4.87 -28.32 23.01
CA LEU A 33 -4.98 -29.78 22.85
C LEU A 33 -3.87 -30.59 23.55
N GLY A 34 -3.12 -30.00 24.50
CA GLY A 34 -1.94 -30.65 25.06
C GLY A 34 -0.80 -30.84 24.04
N ARG A 35 -0.79 -30.09 22.93
CA ARG A 35 0.19 -30.23 21.83
C ARG A 35 0.84 -28.91 21.44
N TYR A 36 0.05 -27.86 21.22
CA TYR A 36 0.55 -26.60 20.65
C TYR A 36 0.71 -25.53 21.72
N ARG A 37 1.91 -24.97 21.83
CA ARG A 37 2.23 -23.86 22.72
C ARG A 37 2.50 -22.60 21.92
N VAL A 38 1.61 -21.62 22.03
CA VAL A 38 1.68 -20.37 21.26
C VAL A 38 2.74 -19.43 21.85
N THR A 39 3.57 -18.84 21.00
CA THR A 39 4.71 -18.02 21.42
C THR A 39 4.57 -16.57 21.02
N CYS A 40 4.07 -16.29 19.81
CA CYS A 40 4.03 -14.94 19.25
C CYS A 40 2.84 -14.75 18.31
N LEU A 41 2.27 -13.54 18.28
CA LEU A 41 1.33 -13.12 17.24
C LEU A 41 2.15 -12.60 16.06
N LEU A 42 1.97 -13.21 14.88
CA LEU A 42 2.67 -12.81 13.65
C LEU A 42 1.87 -11.79 12.85
N SER A 43 0.54 -11.92 12.81
CA SER A 43 -0.36 -10.99 12.12
C SER A 43 -1.78 -11.12 12.68
N ASP A 44 -2.46 -10.01 12.90
CA ASP A 44 -3.90 -9.94 13.17
C ASP A 44 -4.69 -9.27 12.02
N LYS A 45 -3.98 -8.89 10.95
CA LYS A 45 -4.51 -8.14 9.80
C LYS A 45 -4.80 -9.03 8.59
N THR A 46 -4.46 -10.31 8.62
CA THR A 46 -4.58 -11.23 7.49
C THR A 46 -6.01 -11.78 7.36
N GLY A 47 -6.81 -11.21 6.46
CA GLY A 47 -8.15 -11.70 6.14
C GLY A 47 -9.03 -11.92 7.38
N PHE A 48 -9.66 -13.10 7.46
CA PHE A 48 -10.55 -13.48 8.55
C PHE A 48 -9.83 -14.05 9.79
N SER A 49 -8.49 -14.09 9.81
CA SER A 49 -7.74 -14.83 10.82
C SER A 49 -6.68 -13.99 11.54
N LYS A 50 -6.35 -14.39 12.76
CA LYS A 50 -5.13 -14.04 13.48
C LYS A 50 -4.13 -15.18 13.29
N VAL A 51 -2.91 -14.86 12.90
CA VAL A 51 -1.81 -15.80 12.61
C VAL A 51 -0.79 -15.72 13.72
N TYR A 52 -0.48 -16.85 14.32
CA TYR A 52 0.47 -16.98 15.42
C TYR A 52 1.59 -17.95 15.06
N GLU A 53 2.74 -17.75 15.69
CA GLU A 53 3.76 -18.79 15.82
C GLU A 53 3.42 -19.65 17.05
N ALA A 54 3.49 -20.96 16.86
CA ALA A 54 3.33 -21.94 17.92
C ALA A 54 4.41 -23.01 17.81
N TYR A 55 4.54 -23.82 18.85
CA TYR A 55 5.44 -24.95 18.88
C TYR A 55 4.68 -26.21 19.28
N GLU A 56 4.88 -27.28 18.52
CA GLU A 56 4.61 -28.64 18.95
C GLU A 56 5.92 -29.23 19.44
N GLN A 57 6.09 -29.32 20.76
CA GLN A 57 7.39 -29.62 21.38
C GLN A 57 8.46 -28.61 20.91
N ASP A 58 9.47 -29.07 20.16
CA ASP A 58 10.53 -28.23 19.59
C ASP A 58 10.30 -27.91 18.10
N THR A 59 9.20 -28.40 17.50
CA THR A 59 8.88 -28.17 16.08
C THR A 59 8.02 -26.92 15.94
N PRO A 60 8.47 -25.87 15.21
CA PRO A 60 7.68 -24.67 15.02
C PRO A 60 6.52 -24.93 14.05
N LYS A 61 5.41 -24.24 14.30
CA LYS A 61 4.14 -24.33 13.56
C LYS A 61 3.56 -22.94 13.37
N ILE A 62 2.72 -22.80 12.35
CA ILE A 62 1.81 -21.67 12.22
C ILE A 62 0.46 -22.08 12.79
N LEU A 63 -0.10 -21.23 13.64
CA LEU A 63 -1.45 -21.39 14.16
C LEU A 63 -2.31 -20.22 13.66
N LYS A 64 -3.23 -20.49 12.74
CA LYS A 64 -4.27 -19.55 12.35
C LYS A 64 -5.48 -19.71 13.27
N ILE A 65 -6.06 -18.60 13.71
CA ILE A 65 -7.26 -18.56 14.54
C ILE A 65 -8.27 -17.65 13.87
N LEU A 66 -9.47 -18.15 13.59
CA LEU A 66 -10.56 -17.33 13.06
C LEU A 66 -10.89 -16.20 14.04
N LYS A 67 -11.07 -14.98 13.53
CA LYS A 67 -11.39 -13.83 14.38
C LYS A 67 -12.71 -14.04 15.12
N GLU A 68 -12.75 -13.54 16.35
CA GLU A 68 -13.84 -13.78 17.31
C GLU A 68 -15.20 -13.24 16.83
N ASP A 69 -15.21 -12.13 16.09
CA ASP A 69 -16.39 -11.53 15.47
C ASP A 69 -16.97 -12.40 14.34
N LEU A 70 -16.17 -13.31 13.77
CA LEU A 70 -16.58 -14.23 12.71
C LEU A 70 -16.83 -15.66 13.21
N SER A 71 -16.50 -15.96 14.47
CA SER A 71 -16.62 -17.32 15.01
C SER A 71 -18.06 -17.82 15.14
N GLY A 72 -19.05 -16.91 15.12
CA GLY A 72 -20.48 -17.23 15.06
C GLY A 72 -21.06 -17.31 13.65
N ASP A 73 -20.30 -16.92 12.62
CA ASP A 73 -20.73 -16.95 11.22
C ASP A 73 -20.41 -18.32 10.62
N ALA A 74 -21.46 -19.13 10.39
CA ALA A 74 -21.32 -20.48 9.84
C ALA A 74 -20.59 -20.49 8.49
N LYS A 75 -20.75 -19.46 7.66
CA LYS A 75 -20.07 -19.36 6.36
C LYS A 75 -18.59 -19.06 6.54
N ALA A 76 -18.24 -18.16 7.46
CA ALA A 76 -16.85 -17.87 7.77
C ALA A 76 -16.13 -19.10 8.34
N VAL A 77 -16.80 -19.87 9.20
CA VAL A 77 -16.28 -21.14 9.72
C VAL A 77 -16.10 -22.18 8.60
N GLU A 78 -17.07 -22.31 7.69
CA GLU A 78 -16.97 -23.22 6.54
C GLU A 78 -15.77 -22.87 5.64
N LEU A 79 -15.61 -21.59 5.29
CA LEU A 79 -14.47 -21.11 4.49
C LEU A 79 -13.14 -21.35 5.21
N PHE A 80 -13.10 -21.17 6.53
CA PHE A 80 -11.91 -21.44 7.33
C PHE A 80 -11.56 -22.93 7.34
N GLN A 81 -12.55 -23.83 7.49
CA GLN A 81 -12.34 -25.28 7.39
C GLN A 81 -11.93 -25.73 5.99
N GLN A 82 -12.42 -25.02 4.96
CA GLN A 82 -12.08 -25.29 3.58
C GLN A 82 -10.56 -25.14 3.34
N GLU A 83 -9.89 -24.18 3.96
CA GLU A 83 -8.43 -24.01 3.83
C GLU A 83 -7.67 -25.30 4.19
N VAL A 84 -8.01 -25.94 5.32
CA VAL A 84 -7.37 -27.20 5.75
C VAL A 84 -7.69 -28.33 4.79
N THR A 85 -8.93 -28.37 4.32
CA THR A 85 -9.39 -29.40 3.38
C THR A 85 -8.63 -29.31 2.06
N VAL A 86 -8.41 -28.08 1.56
CA VAL A 86 -7.64 -27.81 0.35
C VAL A 86 -6.18 -28.21 0.55
N LEU A 87 -5.54 -27.73 1.62
CA LEU A 87 -4.13 -28.05 1.92
C LEU A 87 -3.89 -29.57 2.01
N GLY A 88 -4.78 -30.32 2.68
CA GLY A 88 -4.64 -31.78 2.80
C GLY A 88 -4.77 -32.58 1.50
N GLN A 89 -5.26 -31.95 0.42
CA GLN A 89 -5.33 -32.55 -0.91
C GLN A 89 -4.11 -32.23 -1.78
N LEU A 90 -3.29 -31.26 -1.38
CA LEU A 90 -2.18 -30.72 -2.15
C LEU A 90 -0.84 -31.21 -1.59
N LYS A 91 -0.15 -32.09 -2.34
CA LYS A 91 1.15 -32.64 -1.94
C LYS A 91 2.24 -32.11 -2.85
N HIS A 92 2.98 -31.11 -2.37
CA HIS A 92 4.10 -30.51 -3.10
C HIS A 92 5.10 -29.84 -2.13
N PRO A 93 6.43 -29.88 -2.36
CA PRO A 93 7.41 -29.21 -1.48
C PRO A 93 7.27 -27.68 -1.42
N GLY A 94 6.62 -27.09 -2.43
CA GLY A 94 6.26 -25.68 -2.51
C GLY A 94 4.89 -25.33 -1.93
N ILE A 95 4.26 -26.23 -1.16
CA ILE A 95 2.99 -26.01 -0.46
C ILE A 95 3.18 -26.45 1.01
N PRO A 96 2.75 -25.66 2.02
CA PRO A 96 2.84 -26.06 3.41
C PRO A 96 2.01 -27.29 3.71
N LYS A 97 2.51 -28.15 4.60
CA LYS A 97 1.71 -29.27 5.12
C LYS A 97 0.70 -28.79 6.16
N GLU A 98 -0.53 -29.23 6.02
CA GLU A 98 -1.54 -29.17 7.06
C GLU A 98 -1.14 -30.03 8.26
N ASP A 99 -1.62 -29.66 9.46
CA ASP A 99 -1.43 -30.48 10.67
C ASP A 99 -2.76 -30.83 11.32
N SER A 100 -3.55 -29.83 11.73
CA SER A 100 -4.81 -30.09 12.43
C SER A 100 -5.76 -28.90 12.36
N TYR A 101 -7.06 -29.19 12.23
CA TYR A 101 -8.12 -28.25 12.54
C TYR A 101 -8.75 -28.64 13.90
N PHE A 102 -9.00 -27.65 14.76
CA PHE A 102 -9.66 -27.91 16.04
C PHE A 102 -10.39 -26.68 16.59
N GLN A 103 -11.32 -26.94 17.50
CA GLN A 103 -11.95 -25.90 18.31
C GLN A 103 -11.28 -25.84 19.68
N TYR A 104 -11.08 -24.63 20.19
CA TYR A 104 -10.56 -24.38 21.52
C TYR A 104 -11.53 -23.51 22.31
N GLN A 105 -11.97 -23.99 23.47
CA GLN A 105 -12.82 -23.21 24.36
C GLN A 105 -11.96 -22.46 25.39
N THR A 106 -12.08 -21.14 25.42
CA THR A 106 -11.40 -20.29 26.41
C THR A 106 -12.04 -20.46 27.80
N ARG A 107 -11.37 -19.97 28.85
CA ARG A 107 -11.89 -20.02 30.22
C ARG A 107 -13.25 -19.33 30.40
N ASN A 108 -13.51 -18.28 29.62
CA ASN A 108 -14.77 -17.53 29.62
C ASN A 108 -15.82 -18.10 28.64
N GLY A 109 -15.58 -19.29 28.08
CA GLY A 109 -16.56 -20.02 27.27
C GLY A 109 -16.58 -19.67 25.77
N LEU A 110 -15.72 -18.77 25.29
CA LEU A 110 -15.61 -18.46 23.86
C LEU A 110 -15.01 -19.66 23.13
N VAL A 111 -15.61 -20.02 21.99
CA VAL A 111 -15.09 -21.07 21.10
C VAL A 111 -14.28 -20.40 20.00
N LEU A 112 -13.00 -20.78 19.91
CA LEU A 112 -12.08 -20.32 18.88
C LEU A 112 -11.86 -21.46 17.88
N HIS A 113 -11.91 -21.15 16.59
CA HIS A 113 -11.59 -22.08 15.51
C HIS A 113 -10.13 -21.93 15.12
N CYS A 114 -9.37 -23.03 15.14
CA CYS A 114 -7.92 -23.03 15.00
C CYS A 114 -7.47 -23.98 13.87
N ILE A 115 -6.44 -23.56 13.13
CA ILE A 115 -5.72 -24.38 12.15
C ILE A 115 -4.24 -24.36 12.51
N ALA A 116 -3.66 -25.53 12.76
CA ALA A 116 -2.23 -25.73 12.84
C ALA A 116 -1.70 -26.22 11.49
N MET A 117 -0.56 -25.68 11.05
CA MET A 117 0.13 -26.06 9.82
C MET A 117 1.65 -25.87 9.95
N GLU A 118 2.39 -26.39 8.98
CA GLU A 118 3.84 -26.22 8.86
C GLU A 118 4.23 -24.73 8.88
N LYS A 119 5.26 -24.40 9.66
CA LYS A 119 5.91 -23.10 9.55
C LYS A 119 7.01 -23.18 8.50
N ILE A 120 6.94 -22.29 7.53
CA ILE A 120 8.00 -22.12 6.54
C ILE A 120 9.03 -21.13 7.10
N ASP A 121 10.25 -21.59 7.30
CA ASP A 121 11.35 -20.71 7.69
C ASP A 121 11.86 -19.93 6.47
N GLY A 122 11.93 -18.61 6.58
CA GLY A 122 12.31 -17.72 5.49
C GLY A 122 11.53 -16.40 5.50
N TYR A 123 11.59 -15.68 4.38
CA TYR A 123 10.88 -14.42 4.19
C TYR A 123 9.85 -14.56 3.08
N ASN A 124 8.77 -13.79 3.14
CA ASN A 124 7.95 -13.60 1.95
C ASN A 124 8.68 -12.75 0.91
N LEU A 125 8.34 -12.87 -0.38
CA LEU A 125 9.06 -12.20 -1.45
C LEU A 125 8.97 -10.69 -1.38
N GLU A 126 7.91 -10.14 -0.79
CA GLU A 126 7.81 -8.70 -0.50
C GLU A 126 8.93 -8.22 0.44
N LYS A 127 9.07 -8.86 1.61
CA LYS A 127 10.13 -8.54 2.58
C LYS A 127 11.51 -8.90 2.06
N TRP A 128 11.62 -10.02 1.34
CA TRP A 128 12.88 -10.45 0.75
C TRP A 128 13.39 -9.41 -0.25
N LEU A 129 12.54 -8.92 -1.16
CA LEU A 129 12.94 -7.91 -2.15
C LEU A 129 13.35 -6.59 -1.47
N GLN A 130 12.62 -6.18 -0.42
CA GLN A 130 12.98 -5.01 0.40
C GLN A 130 14.35 -5.17 1.07
N GLN A 131 14.69 -6.37 1.54
CA GLN A 131 16.00 -6.66 2.14
C GLN A 131 17.12 -6.70 1.10
N GLN A 132 16.88 -7.26 -0.08
CA GLN A 132 17.87 -7.27 -1.17
C GLN A 132 18.11 -5.86 -1.73
N ASN A 133 17.11 -4.98 -1.66
CA ASN A 133 17.16 -3.61 -2.18
C ASN A 133 17.54 -3.56 -3.68
N SER A 134 17.15 -4.60 -4.43
CA SER A 134 17.37 -4.74 -5.87
C SER A 134 16.30 -5.64 -6.48
N PRO A 135 15.86 -5.38 -7.72
CA PRO A 135 15.07 -6.34 -8.51
C PRO A 135 15.80 -7.67 -8.71
N ILE A 136 15.04 -8.73 -9.00
CA ILE A 136 15.60 -10.05 -9.32
C ILE A 136 16.22 -10.10 -10.72
N SER A 137 17.19 -11.00 -10.92
CA SER A 137 17.75 -11.22 -12.26
C SER A 137 16.80 -12.03 -13.15
N GLN A 138 17.08 -12.04 -14.45
CA GLN A 138 16.34 -12.85 -15.41
C GLN A 138 16.41 -14.35 -15.09
N GLU A 139 17.60 -14.85 -14.75
CA GLU A 139 17.83 -16.26 -14.43
C GLU A 139 17.06 -16.67 -13.19
N GLN A 140 17.05 -15.80 -12.17
CA GLN A 140 16.25 -15.99 -10.97
C GLN A 140 14.75 -15.98 -11.27
N ALA A 141 14.30 -15.08 -12.14
CA ALA A 141 12.90 -15.01 -12.54
C ALA A 141 12.43 -16.27 -13.28
N ILE A 142 13.24 -16.80 -14.20
CA ILE A 142 12.93 -18.01 -14.96
C ILE A 142 12.84 -19.24 -14.04
N ASP A 143 13.79 -19.38 -13.10
CA ASP A 143 13.79 -20.47 -12.12
C ASP A 143 12.55 -20.40 -11.21
N TRP A 144 12.27 -19.22 -10.66
CA TRP A 144 11.14 -19.01 -9.77
C TRP A 144 9.79 -19.15 -10.47
N LEU A 145 9.65 -18.69 -11.73
CA LEU A 145 8.45 -18.91 -12.53
C LEU A 145 8.20 -20.40 -12.71
N ARG A 146 9.22 -21.19 -13.05
CA ARG A 146 9.08 -22.64 -13.20
C ARG A 146 8.57 -23.29 -11.92
N GLN A 147 9.22 -23.02 -10.78
CA GLN A 147 8.79 -23.53 -9.48
C GLN A 147 7.32 -23.17 -9.19
N PHE A 148 6.91 -21.93 -9.50
CA PHE A 148 5.54 -21.48 -9.28
C PHE A 148 4.52 -22.16 -10.18
N ILE A 149 4.84 -22.35 -11.45
CA ILE A 149 3.94 -23.02 -12.38
C ILE A 149 3.78 -24.50 -12.02
N GLU A 150 4.84 -25.16 -11.54
CA GLU A 150 4.75 -26.52 -10.99
C GLU A 150 3.86 -26.59 -9.74
N ILE A 151 3.94 -25.59 -8.85
CA ILE A 151 3.01 -25.45 -7.72
C ILE A 151 1.56 -25.31 -8.22
N LEU A 152 1.31 -24.41 -9.17
CA LEU A 152 -0.03 -24.18 -9.71
C LEU A 152 -0.58 -25.39 -10.46
N ASP A 153 0.27 -26.21 -11.10
CA ASP A 153 -0.14 -27.44 -11.77
C ASP A 153 -0.76 -28.43 -10.76
N VAL A 154 -0.16 -28.54 -9.57
CA VAL A 154 -0.73 -29.34 -8.48
C VAL A 154 -2.05 -28.76 -7.98
N VAL A 155 -2.15 -27.44 -7.82
CA VAL A 155 -3.37 -26.76 -7.35
C VAL A 155 -4.53 -26.94 -8.36
N HIS A 156 -4.28 -26.62 -9.63
CA HIS A 156 -5.27 -26.66 -10.69
C HIS A 156 -5.67 -28.08 -11.09
N SER A 157 -4.76 -29.06 -11.01
CA SER A 157 -5.09 -30.49 -11.24
C SER A 157 -6.07 -31.05 -10.19
N LYS A 158 -6.11 -30.46 -8.99
CA LYS A 158 -7.11 -30.74 -7.96
C LYS A 158 -8.39 -29.90 -8.08
N GLN A 159 -8.54 -29.17 -9.19
CA GLN A 159 -9.69 -28.30 -9.48
C GLN A 159 -9.85 -27.16 -8.47
N TYR A 160 -8.77 -26.70 -7.86
CA TYR A 160 -8.77 -25.49 -7.01
C TYR A 160 -8.10 -24.32 -7.72
N LEU A 161 -8.45 -23.11 -7.29
CA LEU A 161 -7.77 -21.85 -7.61
C LEU A 161 -7.19 -21.27 -6.33
N HIS A 162 -6.02 -20.62 -6.41
CA HIS A 162 -5.44 -19.94 -5.25
C HIS A 162 -6.10 -18.58 -4.98
N ARG A 163 -6.35 -17.77 -6.03
CA ARG A 163 -7.05 -16.48 -6.00
C ARG A 163 -6.34 -15.33 -5.27
N ASP A 164 -5.38 -15.58 -4.39
CA ASP A 164 -4.61 -14.51 -3.71
C ASP A 164 -3.08 -14.60 -3.93
N ILE A 165 -2.65 -14.77 -5.18
CA ILE A 165 -1.22 -14.81 -5.53
C ILE A 165 -0.64 -13.39 -5.53
N LYS A 166 0.34 -13.15 -4.67
CA LYS A 166 1.06 -11.88 -4.51
C LYS A 166 2.39 -12.09 -3.77
N PRO A 167 3.36 -11.16 -3.83
CA PRO A 167 4.65 -11.31 -3.17
C PRO A 167 4.60 -11.62 -1.67
N SER A 168 3.58 -11.14 -0.95
CA SER A 168 3.44 -11.37 0.50
C SER A 168 2.94 -12.79 0.86
N ASN A 169 2.37 -13.53 -0.10
CA ASN A 169 1.90 -14.91 0.03
C ASN A 169 2.85 -15.93 -0.60
N ILE A 170 4.06 -15.51 -0.99
CA ILE A 170 5.09 -16.38 -1.54
C ILE A 170 6.30 -16.31 -0.63
N MET A 171 6.70 -17.43 -0.03
CA MET A 171 7.87 -17.51 0.83
C MET A 171 9.06 -18.11 0.08
N ILE A 172 10.24 -17.57 0.32
CA ILE A 172 11.51 -18.21 -0.04
C ILE A 172 12.06 -18.93 1.19
N LYS A 173 12.29 -20.25 1.07
CA LYS A 173 12.80 -21.08 2.16
C LYS A 173 14.22 -20.68 2.57
N SER A 174 14.50 -20.78 3.87
CA SER A 174 15.81 -20.60 4.48
C SER A 174 16.23 -21.86 5.25
N PRO A 175 17.51 -22.29 5.19
CA PRO A 175 18.58 -21.70 4.38
C PRO A 175 18.37 -21.95 2.88
N LEU A 176 19.06 -21.19 2.03
CA LEU A 176 19.04 -21.41 0.59
C LEU A 176 19.73 -22.75 0.29
N GLU A 177 18.94 -23.78 -0.02
CA GLU A 177 19.47 -25.13 -0.20
C GLU A 177 20.18 -25.31 -1.55
N LYS A 178 19.60 -24.76 -2.64
CA LYS A 178 20.10 -24.88 -4.02
C LYS A 178 19.66 -23.69 -4.88
N GLY A 179 20.47 -23.36 -5.89
CA GLY A 179 20.13 -22.34 -6.90
C GLY A 179 19.72 -21.00 -6.28
N TRP A 180 18.57 -20.48 -6.72
CA TRP A 180 17.98 -19.23 -6.24
C TRP A 180 17.03 -19.40 -5.05
N GLY A 181 17.03 -20.56 -4.40
CA GLY A 181 16.14 -20.90 -3.29
C GLY A 181 14.84 -21.57 -3.73
N ASN A 182 14.20 -22.27 -2.79
CA ASN A 182 12.92 -22.95 -3.03
C ASN A 182 11.76 -22.06 -2.60
N LEU A 183 10.79 -21.89 -3.47
CA LEU A 183 9.60 -21.11 -3.17
C LEU A 183 8.47 -21.96 -2.59
N VAL A 184 7.66 -21.33 -1.74
CA VAL A 184 6.47 -21.92 -1.12
C VAL A 184 5.31 -20.94 -1.23
N LEU A 185 4.22 -21.39 -1.84
CA LEU A 185 2.95 -20.65 -1.88
C LEU A 185 2.20 -20.89 -0.57
N ILE A 186 1.85 -19.83 0.13
CA ILE A 186 1.15 -19.87 1.41
C ILE A 186 -0.22 -19.19 1.29
N ASP A 187 -1.06 -19.40 2.32
CA ASP A 187 -2.37 -18.75 2.50
C ASP A 187 -3.47 -19.18 1.52
N PHE A 188 -3.96 -20.40 1.69
CA PHE A 188 -5.07 -20.98 0.91
C PHE A 188 -6.45 -20.59 1.43
N GLY A 189 -6.55 -19.55 2.28
CA GLY A 189 -7.81 -19.10 2.87
C GLY A 189 -8.82 -18.55 1.86
N THR A 190 -8.36 -18.18 0.67
CA THR A 190 -9.19 -17.72 -0.45
C THR A 190 -9.38 -18.81 -1.52
N ALA A 191 -8.75 -19.98 -1.33
CA ALA A 191 -8.74 -21.04 -2.31
C ALA A 191 -10.08 -21.74 -2.40
N SER A 192 -10.50 -22.06 -3.61
CA SER A 192 -11.83 -22.64 -3.85
C SER A 192 -11.89 -23.43 -5.15
N GLU A 193 -12.88 -24.32 -5.22
CA GLU A 193 -13.14 -25.14 -6.40
C GLU A 193 -13.43 -24.24 -7.61
N ILE A 194 -12.93 -24.62 -8.79
CA ILE A 194 -13.15 -23.91 -10.06
C ILE A 194 -14.65 -23.75 -10.36
N THR A 195 -15.49 -24.69 -9.91
CA THR A 195 -16.94 -24.71 -10.14
C THR A 195 -17.73 -23.74 -9.25
N LYS A 196 -17.12 -23.14 -8.23
CA LYS A 196 -17.80 -22.27 -7.26
C LYS A 196 -17.45 -20.81 -7.55
N THR A 197 -18.47 -20.01 -7.90
CA THR A 197 -18.30 -18.55 -8.00
C THR A 197 -18.34 -17.93 -6.60
N TYR A 198 -17.72 -16.76 -6.42
CA TYR A 198 -17.74 -16.08 -5.12
C TYR A 198 -19.17 -15.70 -4.68
N GLN A 199 -20.08 -15.44 -5.64
CA GLN A 199 -21.50 -15.20 -5.37
C GLN A 199 -22.18 -16.39 -4.67
N ASP A 200 -21.71 -17.61 -4.91
CA ASP A 200 -22.24 -18.81 -4.25
C ASP A 200 -21.68 -19.01 -2.83
N GLN A 201 -20.61 -18.30 -2.47
CA GLN A 201 -19.89 -18.49 -1.21
C GLN A 201 -20.08 -17.34 -0.21
N LEU A 202 -20.40 -16.12 -0.65
CA LEU A 202 -20.63 -14.99 0.24
C LEU A 202 -21.88 -14.22 -0.23
N ASN A 203 -22.96 -14.32 0.55
CA ASN A 203 -24.20 -13.55 0.33
C ASN A 203 -24.07 -12.05 0.70
N ASP A 204 -22.88 -11.59 1.10
CA ASP A 204 -22.62 -10.23 1.57
C ASP A 204 -21.51 -9.57 0.77
N SER A 205 -21.85 -8.48 0.09
CA SER A 205 -20.95 -7.67 -0.74
C SER A 205 -19.78 -7.05 0.04
N ASP A 206 -19.96 -6.81 1.35
CA ASP A 206 -18.95 -6.16 2.20
C ASP A 206 -17.76 -7.06 2.54
N LYS A 207 -17.92 -8.39 2.48
CA LYS A 207 -16.84 -9.37 2.71
C LYS A 207 -16.07 -9.72 1.43
N MET A 208 -16.67 -9.49 0.27
CA MET A 208 -16.07 -9.71 -1.06
C MET A 208 -14.83 -8.84 -1.26
N THR A 209 -14.87 -7.59 -0.77
CA THR A 209 -13.83 -6.57 -0.96
C THR A 209 -12.56 -6.84 -0.15
N ALA A 210 -12.65 -7.61 0.96
CA ALA A 210 -11.51 -7.97 1.81
C ALA A 210 -10.56 -9.01 1.17
N LEU A 211 -11.02 -9.72 0.13
CA LEU A 211 -10.35 -10.86 -0.49
C LEU A 211 -9.61 -10.51 -1.79
N MET A 212 -9.65 -9.25 -2.21
CA MET A 212 -9.07 -8.81 -3.48
C MET A 212 -7.76 -8.04 -3.25
N SER A 213 -6.70 -8.52 -3.88
CA SER A 213 -5.37 -7.93 -3.75
C SER A 213 -5.17 -6.83 -4.80
N SER A 214 -5.27 -5.60 -4.34
CA SER A 214 -5.08 -4.37 -5.12
C SER A 214 -3.80 -4.44 -5.97
N GLY A 215 -3.95 -4.42 -7.30
CA GLY A 215 -2.83 -4.47 -8.26
C GLY A 215 -2.42 -5.86 -8.75
N TYR A 216 -2.91 -6.93 -8.13
CA TYR A 216 -2.57 -8.33 -8.51
C TYR A 216 -3.78 -9.11 -9.03
N SER A 217 -4.97 -8.90 -8.47
CA SER A 217 -6.17 -9.64 -8.87
C SER A 217 -6.56 -9.39 -10.34
N ALA A 218 -6.94 -10.46 -11.03
CA ALA A 218 -7.38 -10.42 -12.42
C ALA A 218 -8.77 -9.77 -12.56
N PRO A 219 -9.06 -9.00 -13.63
CA PRO A 219 -10.34 -8.29 -13.78
C PRO A 219 -11.59 -9.18 -13.67
N GLU A 220 -11.55 -10.39 -14.23
CA GLU A 220 -12.66 -11.33 -14.14
C GLU A 220 -12.86 -11.88 -12.72
N GLN A 221 -11.78 -12.05 -11.96
CA GLN A 221 -11.86 -12.40 -10.54
C GLN A 221 -12.48 -11.26 -9.73
N MET A 222 -12.20 -10.00 -10.10
CA MET A 222 -12.85 -8.84 -9.50
C MET A 222 -14.38 -8.86 -9.70
N ASN A 223 -14.84 -9.51 -10.78
CA ASN A 223 -16.25 -9.71 -11.08
C ASN A 223 -16.82 -11.04 -10.54
N GLY A 224 -16.05 -11.77 -9.70
CA GLY A 224 -16.47 -13.05 -9.12
C GLY A 224 -16.34 -14.26 -10.05
N GLN A 225 -15.73 -14.09 -11.23
CA GLN A 225 -15.58 -15.10 -12.28
C GLN A 225 -14.14 -15.62 -12.37
N ALA A 226 -13.56 -16.00 -11.22
CA ALA A 226 -12.19 -16.51 -11.18
C ALA A 226 -12.06 -17.82 -11.97
N VAL A 227 -11.00 -17.92 -12.77
CA VAL A 227 -10.64 -19.09 -13.59
C VAL A 227 -9.15 -19.42 -13.38
N PRO A 228 -8.62 -20.58 -13.84
CA PRO A 228 -7.18 -20.88 -13.74
C PRO A 228 -6.27 -19.76 -14.26
N GLN A 229 -6.68 -19.11 -15.34
CA GLN A 229 -5.99 -17.98 -15.95
C GLN A 229 -5.96 -16.73 -15.05
N SER A 230 -6.83 -16.61 -14.05
CA SER A 230 -6.80 -15.55 -13.04
C SER A 230 -5.56 -15.67 -12.14
N ASP A 231 -5.18 -16.90 -11.77
CA ASP A 231 -3.95 -17.15 -11.02
C ASP A 231 -2.70 -16.81 -11.85
N PHE A 232 -2.73 -17.08 -13.16
CA PHE A 232 -1.62 -16.71 -14.06
C PHE A 232 -1.45 -15.20 -14.18
N PHE A 233 -2.55 -14.44 -14.25
CA PHE A 233 -2.50 -12.98 -14.26
C PHE A 233 -1.88 -12.43 -12.96
N ALA A 234 -2.32 -12.95 -11.81
CA ALA A 234 -1.79 -12.55 -10.51
C ALA A 234 -0.29 -12.91 -10.35
N LEU A 235 0.12 -14.07 -10.88
CA LEU A 235 1.52 -14.47 -10.95
C LEU A 235 2.32 -13.51 -11.84
N GLY A 236 1.84 -13.18 -13.03
CA GLY A 236 2.49 -12.23 -13.92
C GLY A 236 2.68 -10.86 -13.25
N ARG A 237 1.64 -10.31 -12.59
CA ARG A 237 1.73 -9.07 -11.80
C ARG A 237 2.75 -9.17 -10.66
N THR A 238 2.85 -10.34 -10.04
CA THR A 238 3.86 -10.63 -9.01
C THR A 238 5.26 -10.55 -9.58
N PHE A 239 5.53 -11.17 -10.74
CA PHE A 239 6.85 -11.12 -11.37
C PHE A 239 7.21 -9.74 -11.91
N ILE A 240 6.23 -8.95 -12.36
CA ILE A 240 6.45 -7.54 -12.71
C ILE A 240 6.98 -6.76 -11.50
N PHE A 241 6.40 -6.96 -10.32
CA PHE A 241 6.91 -6.34 -9.09
C PHE A 241 8.35 -6.78 -8.79
N LEU A 242 8.65 -8.08 -8.89
CA LEU A 242 9.98 -8.62 -8.59
C LEU A 242 11.06 -8.13 -9.58
N LEU A 243 10.72 -8.03 -10.87
CA LEU A 243 11.62 -7.63 -11.95
C LEU A 243 11.86 -6.11 -12.01
N THR A 244 10.95 -5.31 -11.48
CA THR A 244 11.04 -3.84 -11.53
C THR A 244 11.33 -3.20 -10.18
N GLY A 245 11.03 -3.89 -9.08
CA GLY A 245 11.00 -3.32 -7.73
C GLY A 245 9.85 -2.33 -7.49
N ASN A 246 8.96 -2.12 -8.47
CA ASN A 246 7.87 -1.14 -8.40
C ASN A 246 6.53 -1.87 -8.29
N HIS A 247 5.62 -1.35 -7.46
CA HIS A 247 4.30 -1.94 -7.32
C HIS A 247 3.53 -1.84 -8.65
N PRO A 248 2.77 -2.86 -9.10
CA PRO A 248 2.13 -2.85 -10.42
C PRO A 248 1.21 -1.65 -10.65
N LEU A 249 0.55 -1.15 -9.60
CA LEU A 249 -0.32 0.04 -9.69
C LEU A 249 0.44 1.34 -9.91
N ASP A 250 1.72 1.42 -9.53
CA ASP A 250 2.53 2.63 -9.74
C ASP A 250 2.90 2.81 -11.22
N MET A 251 2.79 1.74 -12.00
CA MET A 251 3.10 1.69 -13.44
C MET A 251 1.84 1.54 -14.31
N TYR A 252 0.65 1.52 -13.71
CA TYR A 252 -0.60 1.29 -14.40
C TYR A 252 -1.27 2.61 -14.79
N ASP A 253 -1.49 2.77 -16.10
CA ASP A 253 -2.26 3.88 -16.66
C ASP A 253 -3.72 3.47 -16.80
N VAL A 254 -4.53 4.01 -15.88
CA VAL A 254 -5.97 3.79 -15.82
C VAL A 254 -6.69 4.33 -17.07
N GLN A 255 -6.20 5.41 -17.70
CA GLN A 255 -6.88 6.05 -18.82
C GLN A 255 -6.84 5.18 -20.07
N HIS A 256 -5.71 4.51 -20.30
CA HIS A 256 -5.53 3.64 -21.45
C HIS A 256 -5.69 2.16 -21.10
N ASN A 257 -5.89 1.83 -19.82
CA ASN A 257 -5.90 0.45 -19.30
C ASN A 257 -4.61 -0.29 -19.67
N LEU A 258 -3.46 0.38 -19.52
CA LEU A 258 -2.15 -0.13 -19.92
C LEU A 258 -1.21 -0.20 -18.73
N LEU A 259 -0.35 -1.21 -18.70
CA LEU A 259 0.70 -1.37 -17.69
C LEU A 259 2.07 -1.08 -18.33
N TYR A 260 2.67 0.06 -18.00
CA TYR A 260 3.94 0.50 -18.59
C TYR A 260 5.16 -0.04 -17.83
N TRP A 261 5.26 -1.35 -17.65
CA TRP A 261 6.28 -1.94 -16.79
C TRP A 261 7.60 -2.26 -17.49
N GLN A 262 7.59 -2.58 -18.79
CA GLN A 262 8.79 -3.00 -19.53
C GLN A 262 9.90 -1.93 -19.50
N ASN A 263 9.55 -0.64 -19.45
CA ASN A 263 10.49 0.47 -19.34
C ASN A 263 11.31 0.45 -18.03
N HIS A 264 10.82 -0.27 -17.02
CA HIS A 264 11.50 -0.46 -15.74
C HIS A 264 12.31 -1.77 -15.68
N ALA A 265 12.22 -2.61 -16.72
CA ALA A 265 12.87 -3.92 -16.83
C ALA A 265 13.77 -4.01 -18.08
N ILE A 266 14.44 -2.91 -18.47
CA ILE A 266 15.25 -2.80 -19.71
C ILE A 266 16.39 -3.82 -19.84
N HIS A 267 16.78 -4.46 -18.74
CA HIS A 267 17.85 -5.46 -18.70
C HIS A 267 17.33 -6.89 -18.90
N ILE A 268 16.02 -7.07 -19.04
CA ILE A 268 15.36 -8.36 -19.24
C ILE A 268 15.16 -8.61 -20.74
N SER A 269 15.39 -9.84 -21.17
CA SER A 269 15.24 -10.22 -22.58
C SER A 269 13.79 -10.05 -23.05
N PRO A 270 13.57 -9.69 -24.33
CA PRO A 270 12.23 -9.62 -24.90
C PRO A 270 11.45 -10.94 -24.76
N LEU A 271 12.14 -12.09 -24.76
CA LEU A 271 11.54 -13.40 -24.57
C LEU A 271 10.82 -13.52 -23.23
N LEU A 272 11.48 -13.15 -22.13
CA LEU A 272 10.86 -13.18 -20.80
C LEU A 272 9.80 -12.08 -20.64
N LEU A 273 10.03 -10.88 -21.19
CA LEU A 273 9.02 -9.82 -21.16
C LEU A 273 7.71 -10.25 -21.83
N ASN A 274 7.81 -10.88 -23.01
CA ASN A 274 6.66 -11.37 -23.76
C ASN A 274 5.92 -12.49 -23.00
N LEU A 275 6.64 -13.38 -22.31
CA LEU A 275 6.01 -14.39 -21.46
C LEU A 275 5.20 -13.75 -20.34
N ILE A 276 5.76 -12.75 -19.65
CA ILE A 276 5.05 -12.05 -18.56
C ILE A 276 3.84 -11.26 -19.09
N ASP A 277 3.94 -10.62 -20.25
CA ASP A 277 2.81 -9.97 -20.91
C ASP A 277 1.71 -10.97 -21.30
N TRP A 278 2.10 -12.16 -21.76
CA TRP A 278 1.16 -13.24 -22.06
C TRP A 278 0.41 -13.72 -20.81
N LEU A 279 1.08 -13.82 -19.66
CA LEU A 279 0.43 -14.11 -18.37
C LEU A 279 -0.54 -13.00 -17.94
N THR A 280 -0.23 -11.73 -18.26
CA THR A 280 -0.97 -10.56 -17.77
C THR A 280 -1.93 -9.94 -18.79
N ALA A 281 -2.18 -10.62 -19.91
CA ALA A 281 -3.13 -10.16 -20.92
C ALA A 281 -4.52 -9.92 -20.29
N LEU A 282 -5.19 -8.82 -20.65
CA LEU A 282 -6.49 -8.49 -20.05
C LEU A 282 -7.57 -9.51 -20.45
N ASP A 283 -7.63 -9.86 -21.73
CA ASP A 283 -8.55 -10.88 -22.25
C ASP A 283 -8.10 -12.28 -21.81
N ILE A 284 -9.00 -13.04 -21.19
CA ILE A 284 -8.72 -14.40 -20.68
C ILE A 284 -8.21 -15.31 -21.80
N GLU A 285 -8.85 -15.25 -22.98
CA GLU A 285 -8.49 -16.06 -24.16
C GLU A 285 -7.10 -15.75 -24.73
N LYS A 286 -6.50 -14.62 -24.33
CA LYS A 286 -5.13 -14.24 -24.71
C LYS A 286 -4.09 -14.64 -23.67
N ARG A 287 -4.50 -15.26 -22.56
CA ARG A 287 -3.59 -15.85 -21.57
C ARG A 287 -3.33 -17.33 -21.89
N PRO A 288 -2.26 -17.93 -21.36
CA PRO A 288 -2.05 -19.37 -21.48
C PRO A 288 -3.26 -20.15 -20.96
N ALA A 289 -3.65 -21.20 -21.68
CA ALA A 289 -4.83 -21.97 -21.31
C ALA A 289 -4.58 -22.82 -20.06
N ASN A 290 -3.33 -23.23 -19.82
CA ASN A 290 -2.94 -24.09 -18.72
C ASN A 290 -1.44 -23.95 -18.39
N THR A 291 -1.05 -24.57 -17.28
CA THR A 291 0.34 -24.61 -16.77
C THR A 291 1.33 -25.23 -17.76
N GLN A 292 0.93 -26.23 -18.54
CA GLN A 292 1.82 -26.94 -19.47
C GLN A 292 2.29 -26.03 -20.62
N GLU A 293 1.43 -25.14 -21.11
CA GLU A 293 1.83 -24.17 -22.13
C GLU A 293 2.89 -23.20 -21.60
N ILE A 294 2.78 -22.78 -20.34
CA ILE A 294 3.75 -21.88 -19.69
C ILE A 294 5.08 -22.61 -19.46
N LEU A 295 5.05 -23.86 -19.00
CA LEU A 295 6.26 -24.69 -18.82
C LEU A 295 6.99 -24.93 -20.14
N HIS A 296 6.24 -25.16 -21.22
CA HIS A 296 6.80 -25.31 -22.56
C HIS A 296 7.49 -24.02 -23.01
N SER A 297 6.81 -22.88 -22.88
CA SER A 297 7.38 -21.57 -23.24
C SER A 297 8.64 -21.26 -22.44
N LEU A 298 8.66 -21.51 -21.12
CA LEU A 298 9.86 -21.34 -20.28
C LEU A 298 11.05 -22.16 -20.79
N LYS A 299 10.82 -23.41 -21.20
CA LYS A 299 11.86 -24.29 -21.73
C LYS A 299 12.42 -23.79 -23.07
N GLU A 300 11.56 -23.26 -23.94
CA GLU A 300 11.99 -22.65 -25.20
C GLU A 300 12.84 -21.41 -24.95
N ILE A 301 12.43 -20.55 -24.01
CA ILE A 301 13.18 -19.35 -23.61
C ILE A 301 14.57 -19.71 -23.10
N GLU A 302 14.67 -20.71 -22.20
CA GLU A 302 15.97 -21.18 -21.70
C GLU A 302 16.89 -21.65 -22.83
N THR A 303 16.35 -22.46 -23.76
CA THR A 303 17.11 -22.98 -24.89
C THR A 303 17.66 -21.83 -25.74
N GLN A 304 16.81 -20.87 -26.11
CA GLN A 304 17.22 -19.71 -26.92
C GLN A 304 18.24 -18.80 -26.21
N LEU A 305 18.09 -18.60 -24.90
CA LEU A 305 19.05 -17.82 -24.11
C LEU A 305 20.42 -18.52 -24.02
N THR A 306 20.45 -19.86 -23.94
CA THR A 306 21.72 -20.63 -23.95
C THR A 306 22.41 -20.63 -25.32
N GLU A 307 21.65 -20.72 -26.41
CA GLU A 307 22.19 -20.68 -27.77
C GLU A 307 22.77 -19.30 -28.12
N THR A 308 22.08 -18.22 -27.74
CA THR A 308 22.54 -16.84 -27.97
C THR A 308 23.87 -16.54 -27.26
N ASN A 309 24.08 -17.12 -26.07
CA ASN A 309 25.34 -17.00 -25.33
C ASN A 309 26.48 -17.85 -25.93
N SER A 310 26.16 -18.89 -26.71
CA SER A 310 27.13 -19.82 -27.30
C SER A 310 27.67 -19.37 -28.66
N VAL A 311 26.96 -18.48 -29.37
CA VAL A 311 27.35 -18.00 -30.72
C VAL A 311 28.40 -16.87 -30.69
N ASN A 312 28.76 -16.35 -29.51
CA ASN A 312 29.65 -15.19 -29.39
C ASN A 312 31.14 -15.51 -29.17
N ILE A 313 31.60 -16.72 -29.55
CA ILE A 313 33.03 -17.07 -29.59
C ILE A 313 33.41 -17.48 -31.02
N ASN A 314 33.71 -16.50 -31.86
CA ASN A 314 34.63 -16.68 -32.98
C ASN A 314 35.69 -15.57 -32.88
N PRO A 315 36.99 -15.91 -32.78
CA PRO A 315 38.04 -14.91 -32.86
C PRO A 315 38.07 -14.37 -34.29
N ILE A 316 37.68 -13.11 -34.47
CA ILE A 316 37.82 -12.42 -35.76
C ILE A 316 39.32 -12.19 -36.00
N GLU A 317 39.82 -12.77 -37.09
CA GLU A 317 41.15 -12.52 -37.64
C GLU A 317 41.38 -11.02 -37.86
N VAL A 318 42.51 -10.55 -37.33
CA VAL A 318 42.98 -9.17 -37.46
C VAL A 318 43.48 -8.95 -38.89
N SER A 319 42.72 -8.20 -39.68
CA SER A 319 43.23 -7.57 -40.91
C SER A 319 43.39 -6.06 -40.68
N GLN A 320 44.54 -5.56 -41.12
CA GLN A 320 45.14 -4.28 -40.80
C GLN A 320 44.39 -3.08 -41.41
N LEU A 321 44.17 -2.03 -40.61
CA LEU A 321 43.93 -0.65 -41.06
C LEU A 321 44.62 0.33 -40.08
N GLU A 322 45.18 1.40 -40.66
CA GLU A 322 46.16 2.36 -40.13
C GLU A 322 45.77 3.16 -38.86
N PRO A 323 46.76 3.74 -38.14
CA PRO A 323 46.54 4.39 -36.84
C PRO A 323 46.16 5.88 -36.93
N LEU A 324 45.15 6.28 -36.16
CA LEU A 324 44.83 7.67 -35.78
C LEU A 324 45.29 7.96 -34.32
N PRO A 325 45.49 9.24 -33.95
CA PRO A 325 46.41 9.65 -32.89
C PRO A 325 45.88 9.49 -31.46
N GLN A 326 46.83 9.33 -30.54
CA GLN A 326 46.65 8.97 -29.12
C GLN A 326 45.93 10.05 -28.28
N PRO A 327 45.11 9.65 -27.29
CA PRO A 327 44.60 10.54 -26.25
C PRO A 327 45.59 10.71 -25.08
N ILE A 328 45.51 11.90 -24.48
CA ILE A 328 46.30 12.46 -23.38
C ILE A 328 46.17 11.63 -22.09
N LYS A 329 47.30 11.36 -21.43
CA LYS A 329 47.38 10.71 -20.12
C LYS A 329 47.01 11.64 -18.95
N PRO A 330 46.46 11.10 -17.86
CA PRO A 330 46.22 11.84 -16.62
C PRO A 330 47.51 12.08 -15.84
N ILE A 331 47.61 13.26 -15.23
CA ILE A 331 48.66 13.66 -14.30
C ILE A 331 48.31 13.09 -12.92
N ASN A 332 49.11 12.14 -12.46
CA ASN A 332 49.33 11.92 -11.03
C ASN A 332 50.35 12.96 -10.55
N ASN A 333 50.17 13.47 -9.34
CA ASN A 333 51.31 13.71 -8.48
C ASN A 333 50.93 13.40 -7.04
N ASP A 334 51.74 12.52 -6.49
CA ASP A 334 51.73 11.95 -5.16
C ASP A 334 52.53 12.84 -4.19
N LEU A 335 52.27 12.63 -2.89
CA LEU A 335 53.22 12.74 -1.76
C LEU A 335 53.71 14.13 -1.29
N LEU A 336 53.33 14.52 -0.06
CA LEU A 336 54.13 14.31 1.17
C LEU A 336 53.59 15.17 2.34
N SER A 337 53.41 14.55 3.50
CA SER A 337 53.41 15.21 4.83
C SER A 337 54.84 15.22 5.39
N PRO A 338 55.17 16.08 6.39
CA PRO A 338 55.24 15.53 7.75
C PRO A 338 54.92 16.48 8.93
N HIS A 339 54.45 15.86 10.02
CA HIS A 339 54.61 16.14 11.46
C HIS A 339 54.34 17.53 12.10
N LYS A 340 53.46 17.55 13.12
CA LYS A 340 53.80 17.62 14.57
C LYS A 340 52.56 17.46 15.48
N GLN A 341 52.73 16.71 16.58
CA GLN A 341 51.83 16.69 17.78
C GLN A 341 52.38 17.68 18.86
N PRO A 342 51.86 17.72 20.11
CA PRO A 342 50.58 18.31 20.57
C PRO A 342 50.79 19.33 21.73
N GLU A 343 49.87 20.25 22.00
CA GLU A 343 49.85 20.98 23.30
C GLU A 343 48.43 21.26 23.83
N LYS A 344 48.37 21.41 25.16
CA LYS A 344 47.23 21.18 26.08
C LYS A 344 46.41 22.46 26.39
N VAL A 345 45.12 22.21 26.70
CA VAL A 345 44.02 22.92 27.43
C VAL A 345 44.31 24.24 28.21
N PRO A 346 43.32 25.13 28.50
CA PRO A 346 42.28 24.85 29.50
C PRO A 346 40.85 25.37 29.26
N LEU A 347 39.96 24.69 29.96
CA LEU A 347 38.50 24.74 30.04
C LEU A 347 38.07 25.81 31.07
N LEU A 348 37.65 27.02 30.65
CA LEU A 348 37.02 28.01 31.55
C LEU A 348 36.46 29.22 30.76
N ALA A 349 35.47 29.01 29.89
CA ALA A 349 34.79 30.13 29.24
C ALA A 349 33.33 29.90 28.82
N PHE A 350 32.74 28.72 29.09
CA PHE A 350 31.38 28.41 28.58
C PHE A 350 30.27 28.41 29.64
N PHE A 351 30.59 28.55 30.93
CA PHE A 351 29.56 28.55 32.00
C PHE A 351 28.97 29.93 32.35
N ALA A 352 29.45 31.02 31.74
CA ALA A 352 28.94 32.37 32.01
C ALA A 352 27.78 32.82 31.09
N ALA A 353 27.61 32.21 29.91
CA ALA A 353 26.61 32.65 28.94
C ALA A 353 25.20 32.07 29.19
N LEU A 354 25.08 30.94 29.91
CA LEU A 354 23.80 30.25 30.11
C LEU A 354 22.95 30.86 31.24
N LEU A 355 23.57 31.54 32.21
CA LEU A 355 22.87 32.12 33.37
C LEU A 355 22.22 33.49 33.08
N VAL A 356 22.64 34.19 32.02
CA VAL A 356 22.07 35.51 31.65
C VAL A 356 20.76 35.35 30.84
N VAL A 357 20.61 34.28 30.07
CA VAL A 357 19.42 34.04 29.23
C VAL A 357 18.21 33.57 30.06
N LEU A 358 18.43 32.77 31.09
CA LEU A 358 17.36 32.25 31.97
C LEU A 358 16.84 33.31 32.97
N GLY A 359 17.66 34.30 33.31
CA GLY A 359 17.27 35.40 34.21
C GLY A 359 16.34 36.44 33.56
N LEU A 360 16.43 36.64 32.23
CA LEU A 360 15.70 37.70 31.54
C LEU A 360 14.30 37.29 31.04
N LEU A 361 14.03 35.99 30.81
CA LEU A 361 12.70 35.54 30.39
C LEU A 361 11.69 35.40 31.54
N SER A 362 12.18 35.31 32.78
CA SER A 362 11.34 35.26 33.99
C SER A 362 10.67 36.61 34.33
N ILE A 363 11.15 37.71 33.73
CA ILE A 363 10.69 39.08 34.03
C ILE A 363 9.55 39.52 33.08
N VAL A 364 9.34 38.85 31.94
CA VAL A 364 8.22 39.16 31.03
C VAL A 364 6.89 38.56 31.51
N ALA A 365 6.93 37.62 32.47
CA ALA A 365 5.74 36.92 32.97
C ALA A 365 4.93 37.69 34.04
N LEU A 366 5.33 38.90 34.47
CA LEU A 366 4.73 39.57 35.64
C LEU A 366 4.20 40.99 35.46
N THR A 367 4.21 41.56 34.25
CA THR A 367 3.65 42.91 34.05
C THR A 367 2.90 43.05 32.73
N THR A 368 1.73 42.41 32.61
CA THR A 368 0.52 43.08 32.09
C THR A 368 -0.71 42.22 32.37
N ARG A 369 -1.57 42.77 33.23
CA ARG A 369 -2.92 42.31 33.57
C ARG A 369 -3.81 42.18 32.33
N LYS A 370 -4.62 41.12 32.35
CA LYS A 370 -6.04 41.06 31.93
C LYS A 370 -6.54 42.30 31.16
N SER A 371 -6.47 42.22 29.84
CA SER A 371 -7.45 42.79 28.94
C SER A 371 -7.98 41.64 28.09
N GLU A 372 -9.29 41.41 28.11
CA GLU A 372 -9.93 40.67 27.03
C GLU A 372 -9.65 41.44 25.74
N PRO A 373 -9.05 40.85 24.69
CA PRO A 373 -9.09 41.45 23.38
C PRO A 373 -10.45 41.11 22.77
N SER A 374 -11.46 41.90 23.13
CA SER A 374 -12.59 42.13 22.24
C SER A 374 -12.04 42.72 20.93
N GLY A 375 -12.01 41.91 19.87
CA GLY A 375 -11.74 42.39 18.51
C GLY A 375 -10.65 41.67 17.72
N MET A 376 -10.56 40.33 17.76
CA MET A 376 -9.90 39.58 16.67
C MET A 376 -10.98 38.98 15.77
N SER A 377 -11.36 39.73 14.74
CA SER A 377 -12.17 39.23 13.63
C SER A 377 -11.56 37.91 13.12
N SER A 378 -12.29 36.81 13.26
CA SER A 378 -11.86 35.48 12.84
C SER A 378 -11.85 35.40 11.31
N TYR A 379 -10.76 35.84 10.68
CA TYR A 379 -10.57 35.73 9.23
C TYR A 379 -10.51 34.26 8.76
N ARG A 380 -10.26 33.30 9.66
CA ARG A 380 -10.19 31.87 9.38
C ARG A 380 -11.50 31.18 9.68
N GLN A 381 -11.87 30.24 8.81
CA GLN A 381 -12.99 29.34 9.05
C GLN A 381 -12.52 28.14 9.87
N TYR A 382 -13.31 27.75 10.87
CA TYR A 382 -13.10 26.53 11.65
C TYR A 382 -14.03 25.42 11.15
N PRO A 383 -13.60 24.15 11.21
CA PRO A 383 -14.42 23.04 10.75
C PRO A 383 -15.52 22.68 11.75
N GLU A 384 -16.65 22.27 11.22
CA GLU A 384 -17.64 21.45 11.91
C GLU A 384 -17.23 19.97 11.73
N LYS A 385 -17.03 19.26 12.84
CA LYS A 385 -16.69 17.83 12.77
C LYS A 385 -17.97 17.04 12.49
N LYS A 386 -18.06 16.40 11.32
CA LYS A 386 -19.17 15.53 10.91
C LYS A 386 -18.59 14.14 10.69
N GLY A 387 -18.64 13.31 11.74
CA GLY A 387 -17.94 12.02 11.76
C GLY A 387 -16.42 12.19 11.74
N SER A 388 -15.75 11.46 10.84
CA SER A 388 -14.32 11.60 10.54
C SER A 388 -13.97 12.82 9.67
N ILE A 389 -14.97 13.50 9.08
CA ILE A 389 -14.79 14.59 8.11
C ILE A 389 -14.77 15.95 8.80
N ASN A 390 -13.75 16.76 8.47
CA ASN A 390 -13.71 18.18 8.81
C ASN A 390 -14.45 18.97 7.73
N TYR A 391 -15.69 19.36 8.04
CA TYR A 391 -16.56 20.09 7.12
C TYR A 391 -16.47 21.60 7.35
N PHE A 392 -16.23 22.35 6.28
CA PHE A 392 -16.25 23.80 6.27
C PHE A 392 -17.46 24.26 5.46
N THR A 393 -18.39 24.93 6.13
CA THR A 393 -19.62 25.47 5.55
C THR A 393 -19.40 26.39 4.36
N TYR A 394 -20.45 26.55 3.56
CA TYR A 394 -20.45 27.45 2.40
C TYR A 394 -20.02 28.87 2.75
N ARG A 395 -19.18 29.41 1.87
CA ARG A 395 -18.63 30.75 1.96
C ARG A 395 -18.42 31.29 0.55
N GLU A 396 -18.78 32.55 0.37
CA GLU A 396 -18.70 33.29 -0.88
C GLU A 396 -17.26 33.49 -1.38
N GLY A 397 -17.09 33.33 -2.69
CA GLY A 397 -15.98 33.84 -3.48
C GLY A 397 -16.49 34.68 -4.65
N LYS A 398 -15.74 35.72 -5.02
CA LYS A 398 -16.05 36.58 -6.17
C LYS A 398 -14.99 36.48 -7.24
N ASP A 399 -15.43 36.41 -8.49
CA ASP A 399 -14.53 36.56 -9.63
C ASP A 399 -14.19 38.04 -9.90
N SER A 400 -13.34 38.29 -10.90
CA SER A 400 -12.89 39.63 -11.30
C SER A 400 -14.03 40.56 -11.75
N GLN A 401 -15.17 40.00 -12.14
CA GLN A 401 -16.37 40.74 -12.54
C GLN A 401 -17.37 40.91 -11.38
N GLY A 402 -17.03 40.43 -10.18
CA GLY A 402 -17.89 40.51 -9.00
C GLY A 402 -19.00 39.46 -8.95
N ARG A 403 -19.01 38.48 -9.87
CA ARG A 403 -19.97 37.37 -9.89
C ARG A 403 -19.65 36.39 -8.77
N ILE A 404 -20.69 35.79 -8.20
CA ILE A 404 -20.61 35.04 -6.93
C ILE A 404 -20.74 33.53 -7.17
N ALA A 405 -19.91 32.77 -6.47
CA ALA A 405 -20.09 31.35 -6.21
C ALA A 405 -19.80 31.06 -4.73
N GLU A 406 -20.49 30.09 -4.16
CA GLU A 406 -20.25 29.62 -2.79
C GLU A 406 -19.52 28.28 -2.79
N PHE A 407 -18.61 28.12 -1.83
CA PHE A 407 -17.79 26.92 -1.69
C PHE A 407 -17.88 26.36 -0.27
N ASN A 408 -18.25 25.09 -0.14
CA ASN A 408 -17.99 24.30 1.06
C ASN A 408 -16.77 23.41 0.82
N ILE A 409 -16.12 22.98 1.90
CA ILE A 409 -14.91 22.17 1.82
C ILE A 409 -15.06 21.01 2.78
N ALA A 410 -15.03 19.79 2.27
CA ALA A 410 -14.83 18.60 3.08
C ALA A 410 -13.37 18.22 3.02
N VAL A 411 -12.70 18.30 4.16
CA VAL A 411 -11.41 17.66 4.33
C VAL A 411 -11.68 16.32 4.99
N LEU A 412 -11.50 15.26 4.21
CA LEU A 412 -12.06 13.95 4.55
C LEU A 412 -11.50 13.37 5.84
N SER A 413 -10.25 13.66 6.21
CA SER A 413 -9.85 13.76 7.62
C SER A 413 -8.38 14.17 7.77
N LEU A 414 -8.05 14.69 8.96
CA LEU A 414 -6.71 14.71 9.53
C LEU A 414 -6.06 13.32 9.58
N GLU A 415 -6.88 12.27 9.70
CA GLU A 415 -6.46 10.87 9.86
C GLU A 415 -6.18 10.18 8.52
N TYR A 416 -6.77 10.64 7.43
CA TYR A 416 -6.59 10.12 6.07
C TYR A 416 -5.51 10.93 5.32
N LYS A 417 -4.30 10.37 5.23
CA LYS A 417 -3.18 10.99 4.52
C LYS A 417 -2.76 10.15 3.35
N TRP A 418 -2.57 10.74 2.18
CA TRP A 418 -1.92 10.02 1.08
C TRP A 418 -0.58 9.44 1.54
N LEU A 419 -0.40 8.13 1.36
CA LEU A 419 0.85 7.47 1.68
C LEU A 419 1.99 8.12 0.85
N LEU A 420 3.16 8.27 1.46
CA LEU A 420 4.32 8.84 0.76
C LEU A 420 4.70 7.92 -0.40
N GLY A 421 4.75 8.48 -1.61
CA GLY A 421 5.06 7.72 -2.83
C GLY A 421 3.88 7.02 -3.49
N SER A 422 2.67 7.00 -2.89
CA SER A 422 1.49 6.38 -3.49
C SER A 422 0.45 7.40 -3.97
N ASN A 423 -0.28 7.05 -5.02
CA ASN A 423 -1.44 7.79 -5.53
C ASN A 423 -2.77 7.06 -5.31
N PHE A 424 -2.73 5.86 -4.72
CA PHE A 424 -3.90 4.97 -4.60
C PHE A 424 -4.13 4.47 -3.18
N GLN A 425 -3.19 4.77 -2.28
CA GLN A 425 -3.21 4.33 -0.90
C GLN A 425 -3.26 5.51 0.06
N ILE A 426 -4.13 5.36 1.04
CA ILE A 426 -4.37 6.34 2.10
C ILE A 426 -3.92 5.71 3.40
N LYS A 427 -3.08 6.41 4.15
CA LYS A 427 -2.78 6.09 5.54
C LYS A 427 -3.95 6.53 6.41
N TYR A 428 -4.48 5.64 7.24
CA TYR A 428 -5.53 5.88 8.24
C TYR A 428 -5.14 5.26 9.56
N ASN A 429 -4.94 6.05 10.62
CA ASN A 429 -4.59 5.56 11.98
C ASN A 429 -3.47 4.49 11.99
N ASP A 430 -2.38 4.77 11.25
CA ASP A 430 -1.22 3.88 11.05
C ASP A 430 -1.45 2.63 10.19
N GLU A 431 -2.61 2.49 9.57
CA GLU A 431 -2.93 1.48 8.57
C GLU A 431 -2.90 2.05 7.15
N ILE A 432 -2.72 1.19 6.16
CA ILE A 432 -2.81 1.56 4.75
C ILE A 432 -4.13 1.01 4.20
N ILE A 433 -4.99 1.89 3.72
CA ILE A 433 -6.28 1.56 3.14
C ILE A 433 -6.33 1.94 1.65
N SER A 434 -7.13 1.21 0.88
CA SER A 434 -7.40 1.54 -0.53
C SER A 434 -8.39 2.70 -0.65
N ILE A 435 -8.46 3.30 -1.85
CA ILE A 435 -9.50 4.28 -2.19
C ILE A 435 -10.90 3.68 -2.10
N ASP A 436 -11.07 2.39 -2.42
CA ASP A 436 -12.37 1.72 -2.32
C ASP A 436 -12.83 1.58 -0.86
N LEU A 437 -11.92 1.27 0.07
CA LEU A 437 -12.25 1.26 1.49
C LEU A 437 -12.54 2.68 2.00
N LEU A 438 -11.79 3.68 1.53
CA LEU A 438 -12.12 5.08 1.79
C LEU A 438 -13.52 5.42 1.28
N LYS A 439 -13.92 4.95 0.09
CA LYS A 439 -15.28 5.13 -0.45
C LYS A 439 -16.34 4.59 0.50
N LEU A 440 -16.21 3.33 0.92
CA LEU A 440 -17.18 2.69 1.81
C LEU A 440 -17.33 3.47 3.13
N ASN A 441 -16.22 3.90 3.72
CA ASN A 441 -16.24 4.71 4.95
C ASN A 441 -17.00 6.03 4.72
N LEU A 442 -16.78 6.69 3.59
CA LEU A 442 -17.46 7.95 3.27
C LEU A 442 -18.94 7.79 2.95
N GLU A 443 -19.34 6.66 2.35
CA GLU A 443 -20.75 6.31 2.15
C GLU A 443 -21.47 6.09 3.48
N GLN A 444 -20.83 5.38 4.42
CA GLN A 444 -21.35 5.18 5.77
C GLN A 444 -21.49 6.49 6.55
N GLU A 445 -20.54 7.41 6.40
CA GLU A 445 -20.56 8.74 6.99
C GLU A 445 -21.60 9.68 6.33
N GLY A 446 -22.20 9.27 5.21
CA GLY A 446 -23.19 10.06 4.48
C GLY A 446 -22.58 11.32 3.85
N ILE A 447 -21.41 11.19 3.21
CA ILE A 447 -20.69 12.31 2.58
C ILE A 447 -21.57 13.10 1.59
N ASP A 448 -22.49 12.43 0.91
CA ASP A 448 -23.47 13.02 -0.01
C ASP A 448 -24.34 14.09 0.68
N LYS A 449 -24.81 13.78 1.89
CA LYS A 449 -25.60 14.68 2.73
C LYS A 449 -24.73 15.76 3.38
N ILE A 450 -23.53 15.39 3.84
CA ILE A 450 -22.57 16.30 4.45
C ILE A 450 -22.23 17.46 3.50
N MET A 451 -22.09 17.16 2.20
CA MET A 451 -21.74 18.14 1.18
C MET A 451 -22.90 19.07 0.75
N GLU A 452 -24.08 18.94 1.35
CA GLU A 452 -25.20 19.90 1.24
C GLU A 452 -25.63 20.21 -0.21
N ALA A 453 -25.74 19.16 -1.03
CA ALA A 453 -26.22 19.19 -2.42
C ALA A 453 -25.46 20.20 -3.32
N PRO A 454 -24.17 19.95 -3.61
CA PRO A 454 -23.40 20.81 -4.49
C PRO A 454 -23.90 20.71 -5.93
N SER A 455 -23.71 21.78 -6.69
CA SER A 455 -23.96 21.83 -8.13
C SER A 455 -22.79 21.32 -8.97
N GLU A 456 -21.56 21.51 -8.47
CA GLU A 456 -20.33 20.94 -9.02
C GLU A 456 -19.41 20.49 -7.89
N ILE A 457 -18.54 19.52 -8.18
CA ILE A 457 -17.52 19.03 -7.24
C ILE A 457 -16.12 19.26 -7.81
N ILE A 458 -15.24 19.83 -7.00
CA ILE A 458 -13.82 20.01 -7.31
C ILE A 458 -13.00 19.04 -6.47
N SER A 459 -12.27 18.16 -7.15
CA SER A 459 -11.37 17.16 -6.56
C SER A 459 -9.96 17.72 -6.47
N VAL A 460 -9.43 17.85 -5.26
CA VAL A 460 -8.18 18.60 -5.03
C VAL A 460 -7.03 17.65 -4.73
N GLY A 461 -6.00 17.71 -5.56
CA GLY A 461 -4.78 16.93 -5.40
C GLY A 461 -3.63 17.74 -4.81
N THR A 462 -2.91 17.12 -3.86
CA THR A 462 -1.71 17.68 -3.23
C THR A 462 -0.59 16.65 -3.16
N ALA A 463 0.66 17.10 -3.25
CA ALA A 463 1.83 16.26 -3.11
C ALA A 463 2.71 16.68 -1.92
N SER A 464 3.55 15.75 -1.46
CA SER A 464 4.52 16.01 -0.38
C SER A 464 5.66 16.90 -0.87
N CYS A 465 6.47 17.46 0.02
CA CYS A 465 7.68 18.19 -0.35
C CYS A 465 8.86 17.32 -0.83
N LYS A 466 8.68 15.99 -0.98
CA LYS A 466 9.77 15.07 -1.36
C LYS A 466 10.02 15.11 -2.88
N GLY A 467 11.27 15.30 -3.29
CA GLY A 467 11.71 15.07 -4.67
C GLY A 467 11.49 16.26 -5.62
N ASN A 468 11.60 15.99 -6.92
CA ASN A 468 11.52 16.98 -7.98
C ASN A 468 10.10 17.59 -8.09
N THR A 469 10.01 18.92 -8.18
CA THR A 469 8.73 19.65 -8.23
C THR A 469 7.84 19.22 -9.38
N THR A 470 8.37 19.03 -10.59
CA THR A 470 7.61 18.58 -11.76
C THR A 470 7.00 17.20 -11.53
N VAL A 471 7.75 16.29 -10.92
CA VAL A 471 7.26 14.93 -10.58
C VAL A 471 6.14 15.02 -9.54
N GLN A 472 6.32 15.85 -8.50
CA GLN A 472 5.31 16.03 -7.46
C GLN A 472 4.06 16.75 -7.97
N GLU A 473 4.18 17.64 -8.95
CA GLU A 473 3.04 18.22 -9.66
C GLU A 473 2.25 17.17 -10.44
N GLY A 474 2.92 16.20 -11.05
CA GLY A 474 2.29 15.03 -11.66
C GLY A 474 1.57 14.13 -10.65
N VAL A 475 2.20 13.86 -9.50
CA VAL A 475 1.62 13.12 -8.37
C VAL A 475 0.35 13.80 -7.85
N ALA A 476 0.40 15.12 -7.64
CA ALA A 476 -0.76 15.88 -7.20
C ALA A 476 -1.88 15.87 -8.25
N LEU A 477 -1.57 15.96 -9.54
CA LEU A 477 -2.57 15.80 -10.60
C LEU A 477 -3.21 14.41 -10.55
N GLU A 478 -2.44 13.35 -10.43
CA GLU A 478 -2.96 11.99 -10.40
C GLU A 478 -3.88 11.77 -9.19
N ARG A 479 -3.46 12.22 -8.01
CA ARG A 479 -4.33 12.21 -6.81
C ARG A 479 -5.63 12.96 -7.02
N SER A 480 -5.62 14.09 -7.73
CA SER A 480 -6.86 14.81 -8.04
C SER A 480 -7.82 13.96 -8.90
N LYS A 481 -7.30 13.19 -9.87
CA LYS A 481 -8.10 12.27 -10.70
C LYS A 481 -8.66 11.11 -9.88
N GLN A 482 -7.85 10.53 -9.01
CA GLN A 482 -8.27 9.44 -8.12
C GLN A 482 -9.40 9.88 -7.18
N ILE A 483 -9.29 11.09 -6.62
CA ILE A 483 -10.38 11.70 -5.83
C ILE A 483 -11.62 11.90 -6.69
N GLN A 484 -11.45 12.29 -7.96
CA GLN A 484 -12.57 12.50 -8.87
C GLN A 484 -13.35 11.21 -9.15
N LEU A 485 -12.65 10.10 -9.40
CA LEU A 485 -13.28 8.78 -9.57
C LEU A 485 -14.06 8.38 -8.31
N LEU A 486 -13.44 8.57 -7.14
CA LEU A 486 -14.07 8.35 -5.84
C LEU A 486 -15.37 9.16 -5.70
N VAL A 487 -15.33 10.49 -5.91
CA VAL A 487 -16.52 11.33 -5.75
C VAL A 487 -17.57 11.13 -6.82
N LYS A 488 -17.20 10.72 -8.04
CA LYS A 488 -18.20 10.35 -9.05
C LYS A 488 -19.05 9.18 -8.58
N ASN A 489 -18.43 8.17 -8.00
CA ASN A 489 -19.16 7.03 -7.45
C ASN A 489 -19.98 7.42 -6.21
N LEU A 490 -19.42 8.21 -5.29
CA LEU A 490 -20.12 8.67 -4.09
C LEU A 490 -21.36 9.52 -4.42
N PHE A 491 -21.29 10.34 -5.48
CA PHE A 491 -22.33 11.29 -5.85
C PHE A 491 -23.15 10.86 -7.07
N ILE A 492 -23.01 9.60 -7.54
CA ILE A 492 -23.67 9.11 -8.76
C ILE A 492 -25.19 9.26 -8.71
N ASN A 493 -25.77 9.11 -7.52
CA ASN A 493 -27.21 9.24 -7.27
C ASN A 493 -27.62 10.63 -6.74
N THR A 494 -26.75 11.64 -6.84
CA THR A 494 -27.02 13.01 -6.38
C THR A 494 -27.37 13.92 -7.56
N PRO A 495 -28.67 14.17 -7.86
CA PRO A 495 -29.07 14.83 -9.11
C PRO A 495 -28.64 16.29 -9.23
N SER A 496 -28.31 16.93 -8.10
CA SER A 496 -27.83 18.31 -8.06
C SER A 496 -26.45 18.47 -8.70
N VAL A 497 -25.61 17.42 -8.66
CA VAL A 497 -24.25 17.48 -9.20
C VAL A 497 -24.31 17.38 -10.72
N LYS A 498 -23.93 18.46 -11.40
CA LYS A 498 -23.95 18.59 -12.86
C LYS A 498 -22.57 18.66 -13.50
N GLY A 499 -21.51 18.79 -12.70
CA GLY A 499 -20.15 18.93 -13.22
C GLY A 499 -19.08 18.55 -12.21
N TYR A 500 -17.93 18.14 -12.73
CA TYR A 500 -16.76 17.78 -11.96
C TYR A 500 -15.54 18.54 -12.48
N ARG A 501 -14.66 18.94 -11.56
CA ARG A 501 -13.42 19.65 -11.87
C ARG A 501 -12.27 19.08 -11.07
N LEU A 502 -11.06 19.20 -11.59
CA LEU A 502 -9.82 18.86 -10.90
C LEU A 502 -9.13 20.15 -10.46
N LEU A 503 -8.51 20.14 -9.30
CA LEU A 503 -7.59 21.19 -8.87
C LEU A 503 -6.25 20.55 -8.47
N ASN A 504 -5.21 20.84 -9.24
CA ASN A 504 -3.85 20.43 -8.93
C ASN A 504 -3.13 21.55 -8.17
N LEU A 505 -2.86 21.37 -6.89
CA LEU A 505 -2.08 22.33 -6.11
C LEU A 505 -0.56 22.10 -6.22
N GLY A 506 -0.15 20.91 -6.66
CA GLY A 506 1.26 20.57 -6.81
C GLY A 506 1.97 20.22 -5.51
N GLN A 507 3.27 20.50 -5.46
CA GLN A 507 4.16 20.15 -4.35
C GLN A 507 3.98 21.11 -3.17
N PHE A 508 4.01 20.61 -1.94
CA PHE A 508 4.12 21.46 -0.75
C PHE A 508 5.55 22.05 -0.60
N GLN A 509 5.70 23.36 -0.34
CA GLN A 509 6.97 24.09 -0.53
C GLN A 509 7.48 24.91 0.67
N ARG A 510 7.03 24.65 1.91
CA ARG A 510 7.61 25.35 3.07
C ARG A 510 9.08 24.98 3.31
N SER A 511 9.90 25.97 3.69
CA SER A 511 11.34 25.82 3.93
C SER A 511 11.71 24.83 5.04
N ASN A 512 10.82 24.64 6.02
CA ASN A 512 10.98 23.68 7.10
C ASN A 512 10.34 22.31 6.81
N CYS A 513 9.92 22.05 5.57
CA CYS A 513 9.22 20.81 5.25
C CYS A 513 10.09 19.57 5.44
N GLN A 514 9.52 18.59 6.12
CA GLN A 514 10.14 17.29 6.35
C GLN A 514 9.31 16.22 5.64
N VAL A 515 9.99 15.32 4.94
CA VAL A 515 9.33 14.28 4.13
C VAL A 515 8.43 13.38 4.96
N ASN A 516 8.82 13.09 6.21
CA ASN A 516 8.14 12.15 7.10
C ASN A 516 7.25 12.83 8.15
N GLN A 517 7.05 14.15 8.07
CA GLN A 517 6.20 14.89 8.99
C GLN A 517 5.31 15.87 8.23
N ASP A 518 4.02 15.88 8.57
CA ASP A 518 3.10 16.89 8.07
C ASP A 518 3.26 18.16 8.91
N LEU A 519 3.64 19.26 8.28
CA LEU A 519 3.75 20.57 8.92
C LEU A 519 2.42 21.28 9.10
N THR A 520 1.42 20.86 8.34
CA THR A 520 0.06 21.41 8.39
C THR A 520 -0.95 20.29 8.47
N THR A 521 -2.08 20.60 9.08
CA THR A 521 -3.24 19.71 9.19
C THR A 521 -3.69 19.19 7.83
N TYR A 522 -3.47 19.96 6.76
CA TYR A 522 -4.00 19.65 5.41
C TYR A 522 -2.98 19.13 4.41
N GLN A 523 -1.69 19.09 4.75
CA GLN A 523 -0.65 18.48 3.91
C GLN A 523 -1.00 17.01 3.60
N ARG A 524 -0.93 16.61 2.32
CA ARG A 524 -1.28 15.25 1.82
C ARG A 524 -2.70 14.78 2.16
N SER A 525 -3.64 15.68 2.44
CA SER A 525 -5.01 15.28 2.77
C SER A 525 -5.85 15.08 1.52
N VAL A 526 -6.92 14.31 1.67
CA VAL A 526 -7.97 14.21 0.65
C VAL A 526 -8.96 15.36 0.85
N ILE A 527 -9.10 16.20 -0.16
CA ILE A 527 -9.90 17.43 -0.09
C ILE A 527 -10.91 17.44 -1.23
N ILE A 528 -12.18 17.63 -0.88
CA ILE A 528 -13.31 17.76 -1.79
C ILE A 528 -13.94 19.14 -1.56
N ILE A 529 -14.19 19.87 -2.64
CA ILE A 529 -14.85 21.19 -2.57
C ILE A 529 -16.17 21.10 -3.34
N GLY A 530 -17.27 21.45 -2.69
CA GLY A 530 -18.58 21.57 -3.33
C GLY A 530 -18.85 23.01 -3.74
N VAL A 531 -19.47 23.19 -4.90
CA VAL A 531 -19.71 24.50 -5.51
C VAL A 531 -21.21 24.75 -5.67
N LYS A 532 -21.67 25.95 -5.31
CA LYS A 532 -22.98 26.50 -5.69
C LYS A 532 -22.78 27.77 -6.52
N LYS A 533 -23.32 27.80 -7.73
CA LYS A 533 -23.22 28.96 -8.64
C LYS A 533 -24.39 29.89 -8.40
N GLU A 534 -24.14 31.00 -7.72
CA GLU A 534 -25.16 32.04 -7.48
C GLU A 534 -25.33 32.97 -8.68
N SER A 535 -24.25 33.21 -9.44
CA SER A 535 -24.26 34.06 -10.63
C SER A 535 -24.02 33.26 -11.92
N ALA A 536 -24.85 33.49 -12.95
CA ALA A 536 -24.65 32.90 -14.26
C ALA A 536 -23.28 33.34 -14.86
N GLY A 537 -22.54 32.38 -15.41
CA GLY A 537 -21.24 32.63 -16.05
C GLY A 537 -20.07 32.93 -15.11
N VAL A 538 -20.23 32.79 -13.79
CA VAL A 538 -19.13 32.98 -12.82
C VAL A 538 -17.88 32.17 -13.18
N ILE A 539 -16.71 32.81 -13.12
CA ILE A 539 -15.42 32.14 -13.34
C ILE A 539 -15.02 31.45 -12.03
N ILE A 540 -15.23 30.13 -11.98
CA ILE A 540 -15.01 29.32 -10.78
C ILE A 540 -13.57 29.43 -10.25
N ASP A 541 -12.57 29.49 -11.12
CA ASP A 541 -11.16 29.59 -10.73
C ASP A 541 -10.88 30.85 -9.91
N GLU A 542 -11.36 32.00 -10.38
CA GLU A 542 -11.18 33.30 -9.74
C GLU A 542 -11.96 33.38 -8.44
N ALA A 543 -13.24 32.95 -8.46
CA ALA A 543 -14.08 32.94 -7.27
C ALA A 543 -13.52 32.01 -6.17
N LEU A 544 -13.08 30.81 -6.52
CA LEU A 544 -12.48 29.87 -5.57
C LEU A 544 -11.17 30.42 -5.00
N ARG A 545 -10.31 31.01 -5.83
CA ARG A 545 -9.07 31.61 -5.36
C ARG A 545 -9.34 32.78 -4.40
N ASN A 546 -10.23 33.69 -4.77
CA ASN A 546 -10.67 34.80 -3.93
C ASN A 546 -11.17 34.30 -2.57
N ARG A 547 -11.96 33.24 -2.59
CA ARG A 547 -12.48 32.56 -1.42
C ARG A 547 -11.37 32.02 -0.52
N LEU A 548 -10.41 31.28 -1.08
CA LEU A 548 -9.31 30.67 -0.33
C LEU A 548 -8.35 31.71 0.25
N GLU A 549 -8.11 32.83 -0.44
CA GLU A 549 -7.24 33.91 0.04
C GLU A 549 -7.89 34.76 1.13
N LYS A 550 -9.18 35.12 0.98
CA LYS A 550 -9.87 36.01 1.94
C LYS A 550 -10.32 35.30 3.22
N LYS A 551 -10.68 34.03 3.14
CA LYS A 551 -11.22 33.26 4.28
C LYS A 551 -10.64 31.85 4.39
N PRO A 552 -9.31 31.65 4.41
CA PRO A 552 -8.72 30.32 4.39
C PRO A 552 -9.34 29.38 5.44
N PHE A 553 -9.46 28.10 5.10
CA PHE A 553 -9.94 27.09 6.02
C PHE A 553 -8.78 26.64 6.93
N ALA A 554 -8.97 26.79 8.24
CA ALA A 554 -7.97 26.47 9.26
C ALA A 554 -6.56 27.03 8.94
N ASP A 555 -5.50 26.21 8.86
CA ASP A 555 -4.12 26.65 8.58
C ASP A 555 -3.72 26.55 7.10
N PHE A 556 -4.65 26.22 6.21
CA PHE A 556 -4.38 26.13 4.78
C PHE A 556 -3.99 27.48 4.18
N LYS A 557 -2.88 27.50 3.44
CA LYS A 557 -2.50 28.65 2.62
C LYS A 557 -2.18 28.19 1.22
N LEU A 558 -2.72 28.92 0.25
CA LEU A 558 -2.53 28.58 -1.16
C LEU A 558 -1.06 28.71 -1.59
N GLU A 559 -0.35 29.71 -1.06
CA GLU A 559 1.08 29.98 -1.30
C GLU A 559 2.03 28.88 -0.82
N ASP A 560 1.57 27.94 0.02
CA ASP A 560 2.39 26.82 0.47
C ASP A 560 2.58 25.74 -0.61
N TYR A 561 1.93 25.88 -1.78
CA TYR A 561 1.94 24.87 -2.84
C TYR A 561 2.47 25.41 -4.18
N SER A 562 3.19 24.58 -4.94
CA SER A 562 3.94 24.98 -6.15
C SER A 562 3.10 25.56 -7.29
N LEU A 563 1.81 25.20 -7.34
CA LEU A 563 0.83 25.71 -8.32
C LEU A 563 -0.20 26.66 -7.68
N GLY A 564 0.00 27.07 -6.43
CA GLY A 564 -0.91 27.95 -5.69
C GLY A 564 -0.86 29.44 -6.06
N SER A 565 0.06 29.86 -6.93
CA SER A 565 0.13 31.27 -7.34
C SER A 565 -1.04 31.68 -8.24
N ALA A 566 -1.33 32.98 -8.33
CA ALA A 566 -2.40 33.53 -9.19
C ALA A 566 -2.31 33.09 -10.64
N GLN A 567 -1.08 32.96 -11.14
CA GLN A 567 -0.80 32.65 -12.54
C GLN A 567 -0.97 31.15 -12.85
N LYS A 568 -0.83 30.29 -11.83
CA LYS A 568 -0.85 28.82 -11.99
C LYS A 568 -2.13 28.17 -11.45
N PHE A 569 -2.88 28.85 -10.59
CA PHE A 569 -4.10 28.34 -10.00
C PHE A 569 -5.22 28.25 -11.05
N LYS A 570 -5.50 27.03 -11.51
CA LYS A 570 -6.56 26.77 -12.49
C LYS A 570 -7.20 25.43 -12.21
N THR A 571 -8.52 25.38 -12.23
CA THR A 571 -9.25 24.10 -12.21
C THR A 571 -9.48 23.60 -13.63
N ILE A 572 -9.47 22.28 -13.78
CA ILE A 572 -9.65 21.61 -15.08
C ILE A 572 -11.06 21.01 -15.09
N PRO A 573 -11.98 21.47 -15.94
CA PRO A 573 -13.25 20.77 -16.16
C PRO A 573 -12.96 19.34 -16.60
N SER A 574 -13.67 18.38 -16.03
CA SER A 574 -13.38 16.97 -16.28
C SER A 574 -14.62 16.15 -16.55
N ASN A 575 -14.54 15.34 -17.60
CA ASN A 575 -15.53 14.34 -17.96
C ASN A 575 -15.11 12.92 -17.54
N LEU A 576 -13.92 12.77 -16.92
CA LEU A 576 -13.25 11.50 -16.59
C LEU A 576 -14.14 10.37 -16.09
#